data_AF-A0A345BJ35-F1
#
_entry.id   AF-A0A345BJ35-F1
#
_cell.length_a   1.000
_cell.length_b   1.000
_cell.length_c   1.000
_cell.angle_alpha   90.00
_cell.angle_beta   90.00
_cell.angle_gamma   90.00
#
_symmetry.space_group_name_H-M   'P 1'
#
loop_
_entity.id
_entity.type
_entity.pdbx_description
1 polymer ?
#
loop_
_entity_poly.entity_id
_entity_poly.type
_entity_poly.pdbx_seq_one_letter_code
_entity_poly.pdbx_strand_id
1 'polypeptide(L)'
;GKGGMGKSTTTQNMAAAMAKIFDKKVMIHGCDPKADATRIILGGMLQTTVLDCLRELGEENVTLDKVVKVGFSGIRGVESGGPEPGVGCAGRGIITAIDLMENLGGYPDDLDFLFYDVLGDVVCGGFAMP
;
A
#
# COMPACT_ATOMS: atom_id res chain seq x y z
N GLY A 1 -2.35 -1.88 14.66
CA GLY A 1 -1.58 -2.59 15.72
C GLY A 1 -0.19 -2.00 15.86
N LYS A 2 0.46 -2.12 17.03
CA LYS A 2 1.79 -1.55 17.27
C LYS A 2 2.85 -2.05 16.27
N GLY A 3 3.88 -1.26 16.03
CA GLY A 3 5.08 -1.65 15.28
C GLY A 3 5.72 -2.90 15.87
N GLY A 4 6.33 -3.72 15.01
CA GLY A 4 7.01 -4.95 15.44
C GLY A 4 6.11 -6.15 15.78
N MET A 5 4.78 -5.99 15.78
CA MET A 5 3.83 -7.08 16.09
C MET A 5 3.54 -8.02 14.91
N GLY A 6 4.26 -7.90 13.79
CA GLY A 6 4.07 -8.77 12.62
C GLY A 6 2.82 -8.48 11.79
N LYS A 7 2.36 -7.22 11.73
CA LYS A 7 1.20 -6.79 10.92
C LYS A 7 1.37 -7.18 9.45
N SER A 8 2.41 -6.66 8.80
CA SER A 8 2.70 -6.91 7.39
C SER A 8 2.90 -8.39 7.08
N THR A 9 3.54 -9.14 8.00
CA THR A 9 3.67 -10.59 7.88
C THR A 9 2.31 -11.27 7.88
N THR A 10 1.43 -10.89 8.82
CA THR A 10 0.08 -11.46 8.94
C THR A 10 -0.77 -11.11 7.73
N THR A 11 -0.80 -9.83 7.33
CA THR A 11 -1.56 -9.33 6.18
C THR A 11 -1.16 -10.05 4.89
N GLN A 12 0.14 -10.19 4.62
CA GLN A 12 0.62 -10.84 3.39
C GLN A 12 0.31 -12.33 3.35
N ASN A 13 0.43 -13.04 4.47
CA ASN A 13 0.06 -14.46 4.53
C ASN A 13 -1.46 -14.67 4.44
N MET A 14 -2.25 -13.77 5.05
CA MET A 14 -3.70 -13.80 4.92
C MET A 14 -4.13 -13.54 3.46
N ALA A 15 -3.55 -12.53 2.81
CA ALA A 15 -3.79 -12.26 1.39
C ALA A 15 -3.39 -13.45 0.51
N ALA A 16 -2.23 -14.07 0.79
CA ALA A 16 -1.79 -15.29 0.09
C ALA A 16 -2.78 -16.44 0.25
N ALA A 17 -3.30 -16.68 1.46
CA ALA A 17 -4.32 -17.68 1.69
C ALA A 17 -5.62 -17.36 0.94
N MET A 18 -6.10 -16.12 0.99
CA MET A 18 -7.29 -15.67 0.28
C MET A 18 -7.16 -15.87 -1.23
N ALA A 19 -6.04 -15.45 -1.82
CA ALA A 19 -5.82 -15.59 -3.25
C ALA A 19 -5.60 -17.05 -3.68
N LYS A 20 -4.79 -17.82 -2.94
CA LYS A 20 -4.39 -19.16 -3.38
C LYS A 20 -5.38 -20.26 -3.02
N ILE A 21 -6.00 -20.19 -1.84
CA ILE A 21 -6.88 -21.24 -1.32
C ILE A 21 -8.33 -20.94 -1.68
N PHE A 22 -8.74 -19.68 -1.61
CA PHE A 22 -10.13 -19.26 -1.81
C PHE A 22 -10.39 -18.60 -3.17
N ASP A 23 -9.39 -18.55 -4.05
CA ASP A 23 -9.45 -17.98 -5.40
C ASP A 23 -10.00 -16.55 -5.42
N LYS A 24 -9.54 -15.73 -4.48
CA LYS A 24 -9.98 -14.34 -4.31
C LYS A 24 -9.05 -13.35 -4.98
N LYS A 25 -9.64 -12.33 -5.62
CA LYS A 25 -8.91 -11.17 -6.14
C LYS A 25 -8.60 -10.23 -5.00
N VAL A 26 -7.33 -10.20 -4.62
CA VAL A 26 -6.86 -9.45 -3.45
C VAL A 26 -5.88 -8.35 -3.86
N MET A 27 -6.00 -7.21 -3.21
CA MET A 27 -5.02 -6.14 -3.27
C MET A 27 -4.53 -5.76 -1.87
N ILE A 28 -3.24 -5.44 -1.76
CA ILE A 28 -2.62 -4.88 -0.55
C ILE A 28 -2.17 -3.46 -0.86
N HIS A 29 -2.61 -2.51 -0.06
CA HIS A 29 -2.13 -1.14 -0.04
C HIS A 29 -1.35 -0.90 1.25
N GLY A 30 -0.04 -0.72 1.13
CA GLY A 30 0.84 -0.40 2.25
C GLY A 30 0.67 1.05 2.69
N CYS A 31 0.25 1.26 3.93
CA CYS A 31 0.02 2.56 4.57
C CYS A 31 0.97 2.74 5.76
N ASP A 32 2.19 2.22 5.63
CA ASP A 32 3.29 2.38 6.58
C ASP A 32 4.46 3.06 5.84
N PRO A 33 5.02 4.16 6.37
CA PRO A 33 6.20 4.83 5.80
C PRO A 33 7.39 3.90 5.55
N LYS A 34 7.46 2.74 6.22
CA LYS A 34 8.48 1.72 6.02
C LYS A 34 8.42 1.05 4.63
N ALA A 35 7.26 1.09 3.96
CA ALA A 35 7.06 0.63 2.59
C ALA A 35 7.49 -0.82 2.30
N ASP A 36 7.22 -1.76 3.22
CA ASP A 36 7.53 -3.19 3.06
C ASP A 36 6.31 -4.11 3.25
N ALA A 37 5.10 -3.55 3.19
CA ALA A 37 3.83 -4.26 3.35
C ALA A 37 3.54 -5.27 2.23
N THR A 38 4.22 -5.15 1.09
CA THR A 38 4.06 -5.98 -0.12
C THR A 38 5.29 -6.83 -0.45
N ARG A 39 6.36 -6.70 0.35
CA ARG A 39 7.67 -7.30 0.05
C ARG A 39 7.63 -8.82 -0.14
N ILE A 40 6.92 -9.55 0.71
CA ILE A 40 6.87 -11.02 0.70
C ILE A 40 6.08 -11.51 -0.52
N ILE A 41 4.92 -10.91 -0.81
CA ILE A 41 4.10 -11.29 -1.98
C ILE A 41 4.81 -10.98 -3.30
N LEU A 42 5.71 -9.99 -3.32
CA LEU A 42 6.55 -9.63 -4.47
C LEU A 42 7.90 -10.37 -4.49
N GLY A 43 8.09 -11.42 -3.71
CA GLY A 43 9.30 -12.24 -3.75
C GLY A 43 10.56 -11.57 -3.19
N GLY A 44 10.40 -10.63 -2.26
CA GLY A 44 11.50 -9.91 -1.61
C GLY A 44 11.85 -8.57 -2.23
N MET A 45 11.18 -8.19 -3.32
CA MET A 45 11.40 -6.91 -3.99
C MET A 45 10.77 -5.75 -3.20
N LEU A 46 11.48 -4.62 -3.14
CA LEU A 46 10.92 -3.33 -2.73
C LEU A 46 10.41 -2.65 -4.00
N GLN A 47 9.10 -2.39 -4.06
CA GLN A 47 8.52 -1.65 -5.17
C GLN A 47 8.62 -0.14 -4.95
N THR A 48 8.63 0.62 -6.05
CA THR A 48 8.52 2.08 -6.01
C THR A 48 7.22 2.48 -5.35
N THR A 49 7.28 3.44 -4.42
CA THR A 49 6.10 3.93 -3.70
C THR A 49 5.37 5.01 -4.50
N VAL A 50 4.09 5.22 -4.19
CA VAL A 50 3.26 6.27 -4.82
C VAL A 50 3.86 7.65 -4.57
N LEU A 51 4.25 7.95 -3.32
CA LEU A 51 4.82 9.24 -2.98
C LEU A 51 6.22 9.48 -3.56
N ASP A 52 7.04 8.44 -3.70
CA ASP A 52 8.34 8.58 -4.38
C ASP A 52 8.13 8.85 -5.87
N CYS A 53 7.23 8.09 -6.52
CA CYS A 53 6.86 8.30 -7.92
C CYS A 53 6.31 9.71 -8.17
N LEU A 54 5.43 10.20 -7.28
CA LEU A 54 4.89 11.55 -7.32
C LEU A 54 5.99 12.61 -7.17
N ARG A 55 6.93 12.42 -6.25
CA ARG A 55 8.05 13.35 -6.02
C ARG A 55 9.02 13.42 -7.20
N GLU A 56 9.30 12.28 -7.83
CA GLU A 56 10.26 12.19 -8.92
C GLU A 56 9.68 12.61 -10.27
N LEU A 57 8.41 12.29 -10.53
CA LEU A 57 7.81 12.39 -11.86
C LEU A 57 6.75 13.48 -11.98
N GLY A 58 6.21 13.99 -10.86
CA GLY A 58 5.03 14.84 -10.87
C GLY A 58 3.73 14.04 -11.04
N GLU A 59 2.61 14.65 -10.65
CA GLU A 59 1.30 13.99 -10.55
C GLU A 59 0.82 13.45 -11.89
N GLU A 60 0.96 14.23 -12.95
CA GLU A 60 0.53 13.90 -14.31
C GLU A 60 1.26 12.69 -14.93
N ASN A 61 2.39 12.28 -14.35
CA ASN A 61 3.23 11.19 -14.85
C ASN A 61 3.15 9.93 -13.96
N VAL A 62 2.37 9.95 -12.88
CA VAL A 62 2.11 8.76 -12.07
C VAL A 62 1.09 7.88 -12.80
N THR A 63 1.49 6.65 -13.10
CA THR A 63 0.65 5.67 -13.78
C THR A 63 0.56 4.38 -12.96
N LEU A 64 -0.55 3.65 -13.11
CA LEU A 64 -0.80 2.44 -12.31
C LEU A 64 0.29 1.36 -12.50
N ASP A 65 0.86 1.23 -13.70
CA ASP A 65 1.92 0.25 -13.98
C ASP A 65 3.24 0.55 -13.24
N LYS A 66 3.47 1.81 -12.86
CA LYS A 66 4.65 2.22 -12.08
C LYS A 66 4.49 1.86 -10.60
N VAL A 67 3.29 2.06 -10.05
CA VAL A 67 3.05 1.98 -8.59
C VAL A 67 2.33 0.70 -8.14
N VAL A 68 1.66 -0.01 -9.05
CA VAL A 68 1.02 -1.30 -8.77
C VAL A 68 1.84 -2.43 -9.37
N LYS A 69 2.23 -3.39 -8.53
CA LYS A 69 2.87 -4.63 -8.96
C LYS A 69 2.01 -5.82 -8.64
N VAL A 70 2.10 -6.86 -9.47
CA VAL A 70 1.38 -8.12 -9.27
C VAL A 70 2.36 -9.16 -8.78
N GLY A 71 2.05 -9.79 -7.66
CA GLY A 71 2.88 -10.78 -6.99
C GLY A 71 2.26 -12.18 -6.99
N PHE A 72 2.58 -12.91 -5.93
CA PHE A 72 2.11 -14.26 -5.67
C PHE A 72 0.59 -14.40 -5.88
N SER A 73 0.18 -15.41 -6.63
CA SER A 73 -1.23 -15.75 -6.90
C SER A 73 -2.08 -14.59 -7.44
N GLY A 74 -1.48 -13.65 -8.18
CA GLY A 74 -2.21 -12.52 -8.77
C GLY A 74 -2.53 -11.39 -7.79
N ILE A 75 -1.98 -11.42 -6.56
CA ILE A 75 -2.20 -10.37 -5.58
C ILE A 75 -1.58 -9.07 -6.10
N ARG A 76 -2.38 -8.00 -6.11
CA ARG A 76 -1.92 -6.65 -6.47
C ARG A 76 -1.35 -5.98 -5.24
N GLY A 77 -0.20 -5.33 -5.37
CA GLY A 77 0.46 -4.62 -4.29
C GLY A 77 0.74 -3.18 -4.70
N VAL A 78 0.55 -2.24 -3.78
CA VAL A 78 0.97 -0.84 -3.87
C VAL A 78 1.49 -0.38 -2.51
N GLU A 79 2.46 0.54 -2.50
CA GLU A 79 3.00 1.15 -1.29
C GLU A 79 2.78 2.66 -1.34
N SER A 80 2.20 3.25 -0.30
CA SER A 80 2.05 4.72 -0.21
C SER A 80 3.41 5.39 -0.19
N GLY A 81 4.34 4.85 0.60
CA GLY A 81 5.59 5.49 0.95
C GLY A 81 5.43 6.48 2.12
N GLY A 82 6.54 7.05 2.54
CA GLY A 82 6.59 8.05 3.60
C GLY A 82 7.02 9.43 3.08
N PRO A 83 6.76 10.50 3.84
CA PRO A 83 7.47 11.76 3.62
C PRO A 83 8.95 11.62 3.96
N GLU A 84 9.76 12.58 3.53
CA GLU A 84 11.15 12.67 4.01
C GLU A 84 11.20 12.71 5.55
N PRO A 85 12.12 11.95 6.17
CA PRO A 85 12.27 11.92 7.62
C PRO A 85 12.44 13.32 8.21
N GLY A 86 11.54 13.69 9.11
CA GLY A 86 11.57 14.98 9.81
C GLY A 86 10.95 16.17 9.06
N VAL A 87 10.43 15.97 7.84
CA VAL A 87 9.88 17.08 7.02
C VAL A 87 8.36 17.02 6.91
N GLY A 88 7.78 15.85 6.61
CA GLY A 88 6.35 15.72 6.31
C GLY A 88 5.54 14.95 7.35
N CYS A 89 4.23 14.87 7.09
CA CYS A 89 3.28 14.11 7.90
C CYS A 89 2.91 12.79 7.19
N ALA A 90 3.24 11.66 7.81
CA ALA A 90 2.93 10.33 7.26
C ALA A 90 1.45 10.15 6.93
N GLY A 91 0.54 10.61 7.80
CA GLY A 91 -0.90 10.51 7.58
C GLY A 91 -1.36 11.28 6.34
N ARG A 92 -0.82 12.49 6.08
CA ARG A 92 -1.14 13.24 4.86
C ARG A 92 -0.61 12.55 3.61
N GLY A 93 0.60 12.01 3.67
CA GLY A 93 1.16 11.26 2.54
C GLY A 93 0.32 10.04 2.17
N ILE A 94 -0.21 9.32 3.15
CA ILE A 94 -1.09 8.18 2.91
C ILE A 94 -2.40 8.61 2.26
N ILE A 95 -3.04 9.69 2.75
CA ILE A 95 -4.25 10.25 2.12
C ILE A 95 -3.96 10.61 0.66
N THR A 96 -2.90 11.36 0.39
CA THR A 96 -2.51 11.72 -0.98
C THR A 96 -2.27 10.50 -1.87
N ALA A 97 -1.67 9.43 -1.34
CA ALA A 97 -1.45 8.21 -2.10
C ALA A 97 -2.76 7.46 -2.41
N ILE A 98 -3.72 7.45 -1.48
CA ILE A 98 -5.04 6.84 -1.67
C ILE A 98 -5.84 7.65 -2.70
N ASP A 99 -5.92 8.98 -2.52
CA ASP A 99 -6.65 9.87 -3.43
C ASP A 99 -6.13 9.72 -4.87
N LEU A 100 -4.81 9.67 -5.05
CA LEU A 100 -4.19 9.47 -6.37
C LEU A 100 -4.53 8.09 -6.94
N MET A 101 -4.53 7.04 -6.12
CA MET A 101 -4.91 5.70 -6.55
C MET A 101 -6.39 5.62 -6.94
N GLU A 102 -7.30 6.29 -6.22
CA GLU A 102 -8.71 6.38 -6.58
C GLU A 102 -8.89 7.09 -7.92
N ASN A 103 -8.26 8.27 -8.09
CA ASN A 103 -8.32 9.06 -9.32
C ASN A 103 -7.80 8.30 -10.55
N LEU A 104 -6.78 7.45 -10.36
CA LEU A 104 -6.21 6.62 -11.42
C LEU A 104 -7.04 5.34 -11.70
N GLY A 105 -8.10 5.05 -10.93
CA GLY A 105 -8.85 3.79 -11.03
C GLY A 105 -8.03 2.58 -10.55
N GLY A 106 -7.13 2.79 -9.59
CA GLY A 106 -6.20 1.80 -9.07
C GLY A 106 -6.85 0.67 -8.26
N TYR A 107 -8.09 0.85 -7.83
CA TYR A 107 -8.94 -0.12 -7.13
C TYR A 107 -10.08 -0.60 -8.05
N PRO A 108 -9.89 -1.70 -8.81
CA PRO A 108 -10.92 -2.27 -9.66
C PRO A 108 -12.13 -2.74 -8.87
N ASP A 109 -13.31 -2.57 -9.47
CA ASP A 109 -14.60 -3.00 -8.89
C ASP A 109 -14.71 -4.52 -8.70
N ASP A 110 -13.86 -5.30 -9.37
CA ASP A 110 -13.85 -6.76 -9.30
C ASP A 110 -12.91 -7.33 -8.22
N LEU A 111 -12.31 -6.47 -7.37
CA LEU A 111 -11.58 -6.92 -6.18
C LEU A 111 -12.54 -7.52 -5.14
N ASP A 112 -12.24 -8.74 -4.67
CA ASP A 112 -12.93 -9.33 -3.52
C ASP A 112 -12.48 -8.69 -2.20
N PHE A 113 -11.18 -8.36 -2.09
CA PHE A 113 -10.59 -7.80 -0.87
C PHE A 113 -9.52 -6.74 -1.17
N LEU A 114 -9.53 -5.68 -0.38
CA LEU A 114 -8.49 -4.67 -0.30
C LEU A 114 -8.00 -4.56 1.14
N PHE A 115 -6.73 -4.89 1.39
CA PHE A 115 -6.09 -4.77 2.69
C PHE A 115 -5.27 -3.48 2.77
N TYR A 116 -5.60 -2.63 3.73
CA TYR A 116 -4.76 -1.50 4.12
C TYR A 116 -3.84 -1.90 5.27
N ASP A 117 -2.52 -1.99 5.05
CA ASP A 117 -1.55 -2.26 6.11
C ASP A 117 -1.10 -0.95 6.75
N VAL A 118 -1.82 -0.53 7.78
CA VAL A 118 -1.67 0.80 8.40
C VAL A 118 -0.71 0.80 9.58
N LEU A 119 0.15 1.82 9.65
CA LEU A 119 0.97 2.11 10.82
C LEU A 119 0.10 2.34 12.07
N GLY A 120 0.36 1.60 13.14
CA GLY A 120 -0.48 1.64 14.35
C GLY A 120 0.16 2.27 15.59
N ASP A 121 1.32 2.91 15.46
CA ASP A 121 2.03 3.51 16.60
C ASP A 121 1.68 4.99 16.83
N VAL A 122 1.33 5.72 15.77
CA VAL A 122 1.03 7.16 15.82
C VAL A 122 -0.21 7.44 15.00
N VAL A 123 -1.29 7.84 15.67
CA VAL A 123 -2.55 8.25 15.03
C VAL A 123 -2.57 9.78 15.04
N CYS A 124 -2.18 10.39 13.93
CA CYS A 124 -2.38 11.82 13.69
C CYS A 124 -3.70 12.04 12.92
N GLY A 125 -4.17 13.29 12.81
CA GLY A 125 -5.49 13.65 12.28
C GLY A 125 -5.88 13.05 10.92
N GLY A 126 -4.90 12.66 10.09
CA GLY A 126 -5.17 11.95 8.84
C GLY A 126 -5.78 10.55 8.99
N PHE A 127 -5.75 9.97 10.20
CA PHE A 127 -6.38 8.68 10.53
C PHE A 127 -7.63 8.82 11.42
N ALA A 128 -7.95 10.05 11.84
CA ALA A 128 -9.01 10.36 12.79
C ALA A 128 -10.17 11.15 12.16
N MET A 129 -10.19 11.28 10.84
CA MET A 129 -11.29 11.94 10.13
C MET A 129 -12.44 10.92 9.94
N PRO A 130 -13.72 11.32 10.17
CA PRO A 130 -14.88 10.41 10.19
C PRO A 130 -15.17 9.72 8.87
#